data_AF-A0A958G7A0-F1
#
_entry.id   AF-A0A958G7A0-F1
#
_cell.length_a   1.000
_cell.length_b   1.000
_cell.length_c   1.000
_cell.angle_alpha   90.00
_cell.angle_beta   90.00
_cell.angle_gamma   90.00
#
_symmetry.space_group_name_H-M   'P 1'
#
loop_
_entity.id
_entity.type
_entity.pdbx_description
1 polymer ?
#
loop_
_entity_poly.entity_id
_entity_poly.type
_entity_poly.pdbx_seq_one_letter_code
_entity_poly.pdbx_strand_id
1 'polypeptide(L)'
;TLQAALSLQASPDFSLTLGAASSSFRQRWELTPAAGSADIDAADYAAGLFKNLQYLFAANYRFHPEWNSYLVFKTQQSNVILTDDEKRPGLIVSTFPDANASYFGHIGYGVRTALWPQLFLSLEMRHQFLEISDTTAAAVYSGVDEAHLWNNELIAGIKYRPAPALTLGLLYARYLKYDNTLNIRYLDGEINGVPQVAFARLDKPQAIVLSGEYRFSALRFRGSYQLSQIKYGNSGETLLEDRIGLLTVEIGYDFH
;
A
#
# COMPACT_ATOMS: atom_id res chain seq x y z
N THR A 1 -1.01 13.73 -13.60
CA THR A 1 0.08 13.59 -12.62
C THR A 1 1.35 14.06 -13.26
N LEU A 2 2.01 15.07 -12.72
CA LEU A 2 3.37 15.43 -13.15
C LEU A 2 4.32 14.54 -12.35
N GLN A 3 5.25 13.85 -13.03
CA GLN A 3 6.28 13.04 -12.39
C GLN A 3 7.62 13.49 -12.96
N ALA A 4 8.53 13.92 -12.09
CA ALA A 4 9.91 14.21 -12.43
C ALA A 4 10.79 13.27 -11.61
N ALA A 5 11.77 12.65 -12.25
CA ALA A 5 12.75 11.82 -11.57
C ALA A 5 14.14 12.07 -12.16
N LEU A 6 15.12 12.19 -11.27
CA LEU A 6 16.53 12.24 -11.58
C LEU A 6 17.16 10.93 -11.09
N SER A 7 17.81 10.19 -12.00
CA SER A 7 18.60 9.02 -11.65
C SER A 7 20.07 9.34 -11.85
N LEU A 8 20.85 9.20 -10.78
CA LEU A 8 22.29 9.39 -10.74
C LEU A 8 22.94 8.03 -10.61
N GLN A 9 23.75 7.68 -11.60
CA GLN A 9 24.58 6.47 -11.55
C GLN A 9 25.98 6.86 -11.10
N ALA A 10 26.31 6.60 -9.83
CA ALA A 10 27.64 6.92 -9.29
C ALA A 10 28.69 5.87 -9.68
N SER A 11 28.26 4.63 -9.93
CA SER A 11 29.12 3.54 -10.40
C SER A 11 28.28 2.49 -11.16
N PRO A 12 28.90 1.49 -11.82
CA PRO A 12 28.17 0.35 -12.40
C PRO A 12 27.28 -0.38 -11.39
N ASP A 13 27.63 -0.30 -10.11
CA ASP A 13 27.05 -1.07 -9.01
C ASP A 13 26.13 -0.23 -8.12
N PHE A 14 26.08 1.10 -8.30
CA PHE A 14 25.28 1.98 -7.46
C PHE A 14 24.49 3.00 -8.27
N SER A 15 23.20 3.10 -7.97
CA SER A 15 22.33 4.17 -8.47
C SER A 15 21.50 4.80 -7.37
N LEU A 16 21.27 6.10 -7.51
CA LEU A 16 20.39 6.88 -6.67
C LEU A 16 19.34 7.56 -7.54
N THR A 17 18.06 7.30 -7.26
CA THR A 17 16.94 7.95 -7.91
C THR A 17 16.24 8.87 -6.91
N LEU A 18 16.06 10.14 -7.30
CA LEU A 18 15.26 11.12 -6.60
C LEU A 18 14.09 11.48 -7.49
N GLY A 19 12.86 11.40 -6.98
CA GLY A 19 11.66 11.70 -7.72
C GLY A 19 10.70 12.58 -6.95
N ALA A 20 9.92 13.35 -7.69
CA ALA A 20 8.77 14.09 -7.19
C ALA A 20 7.59 13.83 -8.11
N ALA A 21 6.43 13.56 -7.53
CA ALA A 21 5.18 13.33 -8.24
C ALA A 21 4.08 14.19 -7.63
N SER A 22 3.29 14.89 -8.46
CA SER A 22 2.10 15.62 -8.00
C SER A 22 0.86 15.09 -8.71
N SER A 23 -0.16 14.72 -7.92
CA SER A 23 -1.49 14.36 -8.41
C SER A 23 -2.30 15.59 -8.84
N SER A 24 -1.94 16.79 -8.37
CA SER A 24 -2.69 18.05 -8.57
C SER A 24 -2.67 18.60 -9.99
N PHE A 25 -1.86 18.05 -10.90
CA PHE A 25 -1.87 18.48 -12.30
C PHE A 25 -3.18 18.12 -13.03
N ARG A 26 -3.90 17.07 -12.57
CA ARG A 26 -5.18 16.65 -13.19
C ARG A 26 -6.36 17.47 -12.69
N GLN A 27 -6.30 17.99 -11.46
CA GLN A 27 -7.38 18.74 -10.80
C GLN A 27 -7.51 20.21 -11.27
N ARG A 28 -6.62 20.70 -12.14
CA ARG A 28 -6.47 22.14 -12.43
C ARG A 28 -6.69 22.57 -13.87
N TRP A 29 -7.14 21.65 -14.73
CA TRP A 29 -7.79 22.05 -15.98
C TRP A 29 -9.21 22.60 -15.75
N GLU A 30 -9.70 22.50 -14.51
CA GLU A 30 -10.94 23.11 -13.99
C GLU A 30 -10.59 24.31 -13.08
N LEU A 31 -9.94 25.34 -13.61
CA LEU A 31 -9.81 26.61 -12.90
C LEU A 31 -11.08 27.43 -13.13
N THR A 32 -12.07 27.26 -12.26
CA THR A 32 -13.15 28.24 -12.12
C THR A 32 -12.52 29.51 -11.53
N PRO A 33 -12.66 30.68 -12.19
CA PRO A 33 -12.21 31.94 -11.60
C PRO A 33 -12.82 32.11 -10.21
N ALA A 34 -12.06 32.63 -9.25
CA ALA A 34 -12.65 33.00 -7.96
C ALA A 34 -13.82 33.96 -8.23
N ALA A 35 -14.98 33.66 -7.64
CA ALA A 35 -16.24 34.33 -7.93
C ALA A 35 -16.06 35.87 -7.96
N GLY A 36 -16.07 36.45 -9.16
CA GLY A 36 -15.98 37.90 -9.39
C GLY A 36 -14.63 38.45 -9.88
N SER A 37 -13.60 37.64 -10.12
CA SER A 37 -12.32 38.12 -10.67
C SER A 37 -11.96 37.43 -12.00
N ALA A 38 -11.57 38.22 -13.01
CA ALA A 38 -11.11 37.71 -14.31
C ALA A 38 -9.62 37.33 -14.31
N ASP A 39 -8.91 37.61 -13.21
CA ASP A 39 -7.48 37.37 -13.08
C ASP A 39 -7.23 36.10 -12.25
N ILE A 40 -6.52 35.15 -12.85
CA ILE A 40 -5.95 34.00 -12.14
C ILE A 40 -4.73 34.55 -11.39
N ASP A 41 -4.81 34.66 -10.06
CA ASP A 41 -3.66 35.04 -9.24
C ASP A 41 -2.54 33.99 -9.41
N ALA A 42 -1.41 34.44 -9.96
CA ALA A 42 -0.25 33.59 -10.22
C ALA A 42 0.36 33.00 -8.94
N ALA A 43 0.17 33.66 -7.79
CA ALA A 43 0.62 33.15 -6.49
C ALA A 43 -0.24 31.96 -6.03
N ASP A 44 -1.56 32.05 -6.17
CA ASP A 44 -2.49 30.93 -5.89
C ASP A 44 -2.34 29.79 -6.90
N TYR A 45 -2.03 30.14 -8.15
CA TYR A 45 -1.65 29.19 -9.18
C TYR A 45 -0.34 28.46 -8.83
N ALA A 46 0.71 29.16 -8.38
CA ALA A 46 1.94 28.50 -7.95
C ALA A 46 1.73 27.66 -6.68
N ALA A 47 1.01 28.18 -5.69
CA ALA A 47 0.84 27.54 -4.38
C ALA A 47 0.10 26.20 -4.44
N GLY A 48 -0.89 26.03 -5.33
CA GLY A 48 -1.57 24.74 -5.47
C GLY A 48 -1.01 23.79 -6.54
N LEU A 49 0.01 24.20 -7.32
CA LEU A 49 0.76 23.29 -8.20
C LEU A 49 1.60 22.32 -7.37
N PHE A 50 2.08 22.81 -6.23
CA PHE A 50 2.91 22.08 -5.28
C PHE A 50 2.11 21.46 -4.12
N LYS A 51 0.78 21.59 -4.09
CA LYS A 51 -0.06 20.80 -3.19
C LYS A 51 0.03 19.33 -3.60
N ASN A 52 0.11 18.43 -2.60
CA ASN A 52 0.18 16.98 -2.79
C ASN A 52 1.42 16.46 -3.54
N LEU A 53 2.59 17.07 -3.30
CA LEU A 53 3.87 16.50 -3.76
C LEU A 53 4.20 15.22 -2.99
N GLN A 54 4.38 14.14 -3.72
CA GLN A 54 4.97 12.90 -3.27
C GLN A 54 6.45 12.88 -3.67
N TYR A 55 7.32 12.58 -2.72
CA TYR A 55 8.74 12.43 -2.95
C TYR A 55 9.10 10.95 -2.96
N LEU A 56 10.01 10.58 -3.85
CA LEU A 56 10.58 9.26 -3.95
C LEU A 56 12.08 9.40 -3.81
N PHE A 57 12.66 8.58 -2.96
CA PHE A 57 14.09 8.33 -2.87
C PHE A 57 14.29 6.83 -3.07
N ALA A 58 15.18 6.43 -3.96
CA ALA A 58 15.53 5.04 -4.14
C ALA A 58 17.04 4.90 -4.36
N ALA A 59 17.72 4.23 -3.45
CA ALA A 59 19.10 3.83 -3.62
C ALA A 59 19.13 2.34 -3.98
N ASN A 60 19.88 1.99 -5.01
CA ASN A 60 20.12 0.60 -5.41
C ASN A 60 21.62 0.33 -5.36
N TYR A 61 21.99 -0.81 -4.79
CA TYR A 61 23.37 -1.23 -4.70
C TYR A 61 23.52 -2.70 -5.04
N ARG A 62 24.44 -3.00 -5.94
CA ARG A 62 24.80 -4.34 -6.39
C ARG A 62 26.18 -4.69 -5.85
N PHE A 63 26.22 -5.45 -4.78
CA PHE A 63 27.49 -5.93 -4.22
C PHE A 63 28.10 -7.07 -5.06
N HIS A 64 27.24 -7.88 -5.70
CA HIS A 64 27.64 -9.02 -6.53
C HIS A 64 26.69 -9.10 -7.74
N PRO A 65 27.10 -9.64 -8.91
CA PRO A 65 26.21 -9.76 -10.09
C PRO A 65 24.86 -10.42 -9.79
N GLU A 66 24.85 -11.34 -8.83
CA GLU A 66 23.66 -12.07 -8.42
C GLU A 66 22.89 -11.40 -7.27
N TRP A 67 23.50 -10.44 -6.55
CA TRP A 67 22.95 -9.85 -5.32
C TRP A 67 22.67 -8.36 -5.51
N ASN A 68 21.41 -8.00 -5.43
CA ASN A 68 20.96 -6.63 -5.55
C ASN A 68 20.22 -6.21 -4.28
N SER A 69 20.64 -5.11 -3.68
CA SER A 69 20.00 -4.49 -2.53
C SER A 69 19.38 -3.16 -2.93
N TYR A 70 18.33 -2.77 -2.23
CA TYR A 70 17.70 -1.48 -2.41
C TYR A 70 17.20 -0.91 -1.10
N LEU A 71 17.11 0.42 -1.07
CA LEU A 71 16.44 1.21 -0.08
C LEU A 71 15.53 2.19 -0.81
N VAL A 72 14.24 2.17 -0.51
CA VAL A 72 13.24 3.06 -1.08
C VAL A 72 12.56 3.80 0.06
N PHE A 73 12.43 5.10 -0.10
CA PHE A 73 11.54 5.93 0.70
C PHE A 73 10.56 6.60 -0.25
N LYS A 74 9.27 6.51 0.05
CA LYS A 74 8.23 7.16 -0.72
C LYS A 74 7.29 7.88 0.22
N THR A 75 7.10 9.17 0.04
CA THR A 75 6.02 9.88 0.71
C THR A 75 4.69 9.58 0.01
N GLN A 76 3.61 9.50 0.78
CA GLN A 76 2.26 9.30 0.25
C GLN A 76 1.44 10.58 0.39
N GLN A 77 0.31 10.65 -0.34
CA GLN A 77 -0.56 11.82 -0.31
C GLN A 77 -1.28 11.89 1.04
N SER A 78 -1.33 13.09 1.60
CA SER A 78 -1.74 13.36 2.97
C SER A 78 -3.25 13.34 3.23
N ASN A 79 -4.11 13.00 2.27
CA ASN A 79 -5.57 12.99 2.48
C ASN A 79 -6.23 11.87 1.67
N VAL A 80 -6.48 10.73 2.30
CA VAL A 80 -7.43 9.73 1.81
C VAL A 80 -8.67 9.85 2.67
N ILE A 81 -9.78 10.30 2.08
CA ILE A 81 -11.08 10.21 2.72
C ILE A 81 -11.42 8.73 2.75
N LEU A 82 -11.55 8.16 3.95
CA LEU A 82 -12.07 6.81 4.10
C LEU A 82 -13.56 6.86 3.78
N THR A 83 -13.99 6.22 2.68
CA THR A 83 -15.41 6.20 2.28
C THR A 83 -16.03 4.82 2.43
N ASP A 84 -17.16 4.84 3.12
CA ASP A 84 -18.32 3.94 3.21
C ASP A 84 -18.19 2.46 3.63
N ASP A 85 -18.88 2.21 4.75
CA ASP A 85 -19.53 1.01 5.23
C ASP A 85 -19.81 -0.10 4.19
N GLU A 86 -19.09 -1.21 4.29
CA GLU A 86 -19.51 -2.46 3.67
C GLU A 86 -20.55 -3.13 4.59
N LYS A 87 -21.84 -2.92 4.31
CA LYS A 87 -22.92 -3.62 5.02
C LYS A 87 -23.02 -5.06 4.51
N ARG A 88 -22.53 -6.02 5.31
CA ARG A 88 -22.78 -7.45 5.09
C ARG A 88 -23.88 -7.95 6.02
N PRO A 89 -24.71 -8.92 5.61
CA PRO A 89 -25.67 -9.55 6.51
C PRO A 89 -24.94 -10.18 7.71
N GLY A 90 -25.19 -9.68 8.92
CA GLY A 90 -24.53 -10.13 10.15
C GLY A 90 -23.21 -9.45 10.52
N LEU A 91 -22.69 -8.54 9.68
CA LEU A 91 -21.48 -7.77 9.97
C LEU A 91 -21.64 -6.35 9.40
N ILE A 92 -21.89 -5.38 10.29
CA ILE A 92 -21.81 -3.96 9.93
C ILE A 92 -20.34 -3.56 10.11
N VAL A 93 -19.53 -3.72 9.07
CA VAL A 93 -18.19 -3.10 9.03
C VAL A 93 -18.43 -1.64 8.69
N SER A 94 -18.59 -0.81 9.71
CA SER A 94 -18.62 0.63 9.48
C SER A 94 -17.19 1.14 9.36
N THR A 95 -16.79 1.51 8.15
CA THR A 95 -15.54 2.24 7.91
C THR A 95 -15.86 3.72 7.84
N PHE A 96 -15.63 4.38 8.98
CA PHE A 96 -15.41 5.80 9.20
C PHE A 96 -16.03 6.75 8.15
N PRO A 97 -17.32 7.10 8.22
CA PRO A 97 -17.77 8.29 7.52
C PRO A 97 -16.96 9.48 8.03
N ASP A 98 -16.32 10.19 7.11
CA ASP A 98 -15.60 11.45 7.30
C ASP A 98 -14.22 11.42 7.99
N ALA A 99 -13.62 10.26 8.32
CA ALA A 99 -12.25 10.25 8.86
C ALA A 99 -11.19 10.48 7.78
N ASN A 100 -10.24 11.38 8.06
CA ASN A 100 -9.07 11.60 7.22
C ASN A 100 -7.91 10.73 7.68
N ALA A 101 -7.47 9.81 6.83
CA ALA A 101 -6.21 9.12 7.01
C ALA A 101 -5.12 9.83 6.19
N SER A 102 -4.07 10.27 6.87
CA SER A 102 -2.91 10.89 6.26
C SER A 102 -1.79 9.87 6.17
N TYR A 103 -1.57 9.33 4.97
CA TYR A 103 -0.45 8.41 4.72
C TYR A 103 0.81 9.23 4.45
N PHE A 104 1.78 9.22 5.36
CA PHE A 104 2.99 10.03 5.23
C PHE A 104 4.01 9.37 4.33
N GLY A 105 4.00 8.04 4.28
CA GLY A 105 4.87 7.31 3.38
C GLY A 105 5.25 5.91 3.86
N HIS A 106 6.21 5.33 3.16
CA HIS A 106 6.85 4.10 3.57
C HIS A 106 8.35 4.12 3.29
N ILE A 107 9.09 3.37 4.12
CA ILE A 107 10.47 2.94 3.86
C ILE A 107 10.43 1.46 3.53
N GLY A 108 11.01 1.06 2.41
CA GLY A 108 11.22 -0.34 2.07
C GLY A 108 12.71 -0.59 1.85
N TYR A 109 13.25 -1.68 2.37
CA TYR A 109 14.58 -2.12 2.01
C TYR A 109 14.59 -3.63 1.87
N GLY A 110 15.41 -4.11 0.94
CA GLY A 110 15.43 -5.52 0.64
C GLY A 110 16.65 -5.95 -0.14
N VAL A 111 16.79 -7.26 -0.23
CA VAL A 111 17.81 -7.94 -1.01
C VAL A 111 17.13 -8.93 -1.94
N ARG A 112 17.61 -8.99 -3.18
CA ARG A 112 17.26 -9.99 -4.17
C ARG A 112 18.51 -10.72 -4.57
N THR A 113 18.46 -12.04 -4.59
CA THR A 113 19.59 -12.88 -5.00
C THR A 113 19.16 -13.92 -6.03
N ALA A 114 20.02 -14.18 -7.01
CA ALA A 114 19.91 -15.34 -7.88
C ALA A 114 20.73 -16.47 -7.28
N LEU A 115 20.07 -17.49 -6.72
CA LEU A 115 20.78 -18.68 -6.22
C LEU A 115 21.26 -19.58 -7.36
N TRP A 116 20.48 -19.60 -8.44
CA TRP A 116 20.78 -20.29 -9.69
C TRP A 116 20.26 -19.42 -10.85
N PRO A 117 20.68 -19.68 -12.10
CA PRO A 117 20.19 -18.92 -13.27
C PRO A 117 18.65 -18.90 -13.40
N GLN A 118 17.97 -19.85 -12.76
CA GLN A 118 16.52 -20.02 -12.82
C GLN A 118 15.82 -19.75 -11.48
N LEU A 119 16.54 -19.64 -10.35
CA LEU A 119 15.93 -19.48 -9.02
C LEU A 119 16.39 -18.18 -8.37
N PHE A 120 15.41 -17.36 -8.01
CA PHE A 120 15.62 -16.06 -7.40
C PHE A 120 14.89 -16.00 -6.06
N LEU A 121 15.57 -15.47 -5.05
CA LEU A 121 15.00 -15.18 -3.75
C LEU A 121 14.96 -13.68 -3.53
N SER A 122 13.97 -13.25 -2.76
CA SER A 122 13.83 -11.86 -2.32
C SER A 122 13.38 -11.81 -0.86
N LEU A 123 13.95 -10.86 -0.12
CA LEU A 123 13.55 -10.53 1.23
C LEU A 123 13.47 -9.00 1.31
N GLU A 124 12.33 -8.49 1.76
CA GLU A 124 12.07 -7.07 1.94
C GLU A 124 11.45 -6.83 3.31
N MET A 125 11.88 -5.74 3.95
CA MET A 125 11.23 -5.15 5.10
C MET A 125 10.62 -3.82 4.67
N ARG A 126 9.35 -3.62 5.01
CA ARG A 126 8.61 -2.41 4.75
C ARG A 126 8.12 -1.79 6.05
N HIS A 127 8.29 -0.49 6.19
CA HIS A 127 7.85 0.33 7.30
C HIS A 127 6.84 1.34 6.77
N GLN A 128 5.65 1.38 7.35
CA GLN A 128 4.62 2.34 6.96
C GLN A 128 4.38 3.33 8.10
N PHE A 129 4.28 4.62 7.73
CA PHE A 129 3.97 5.72 8.63
C PHE A 129 2.59 6.27 8.29
N LEU A 130 1.70 6.16 9.25
CA LEU A 130 0.33 6.63 9.12
C LEU A 130 0.05 7.56 10.30
N GLU A 131 -0.45 8.76 10.01
CA GLU A 131 -1.06 9.61 11.01
C GLU A 131 -2.55 9.60 10.75
N ILE A 132 -3.30 9.41 11.82
CA ILE A 132 -4.74 9.57 11.80
C ILE A 132 -4.98 10.89 12.53
N SER A 133 -5.34 11.92 11.76
CA SER A 133 -5.66 13.26 12.27
C SER A 133 -7.16 13.52 12.13
N ASP A 134 -7.74 14.13 13.16
CA ASP A 134 -9.15 13.93 13.50
C ASP A 134 -10.15 14.73 12.66
N THR A 135 -11.34 14.14 12.55
CA THR A 135 -12.62 14.75 12.19
C THR A 135 -13.71 14.05 13.00
N THR A 136 -13.76 14.25 14.32
CA THR A 136 -14.86 13.89 15.26
C THR A 136 -15.32 12.43 15.37
N ALA A 137 -15.24 11.60 14.32
CA ALA A 137 -15.64 10.21 14.30
C ALA A 137 -14.48 9.27 14.69
N ALA A 138 -13.24 9.61 14.32
CA ALA A 138 -12.07 8.77 14.61
C ALA A 138 -11.72 8.74 16.12
N ALA A 139 -11.90 9.85 16.84
CA ALA A 139 -11.69 9.93 18.29
C ALA A 139 -12.62 8.98 19.09
N VAL A 140 -13.89 8.82 18.66
CA VAL A 140 -14.87 7.94 19.32
C VAL A 140 -14.50 6.45 19.18
N TYR A 141 -13.88 6.07 18.07
CA TYR A 141 -13.59 4.66 17.76
C TYR A 141 -12.16 4.22 18.05
N SER A 142 -11.19 5.14 18.05
CA SER A 142 -9.80 4.86 18.40
C SER A 142 -9.50 5.08 19.90
N GLY A 143 -10.28 5.94 20.57
CA GLY A 143 -10.02 6.37 21.94
C GLY A 143 -8.73 7.19 22.10
N VAL A 144 -8.16 7.69 21.00
CA VAL A 144 -6.89 8.43 20.96
C VAL A 144 -7.06 9.64 20.03
N ASP A 145 -6.70 10.83 20.50
CA ASP A 145 -6.88 12.09 19.77
C ASP A 145 -5.98 12.23 18.53
N GLU A 146 -4.76 11.67 18.58
CA GLU A 146 -3.83 11.58 17.46
C GLU A 146 -3.03 10.28 17.55
N ALA A 147 -2.98 9.51 16.46
CA ALA A 147 -2.25 8.25 16.42
C ALA A 147 -1.17 8.26 15.34
N HIS A 148 0.10 8.25 15.76
CA HIS A 148 1.23 7.96 14.88
C HIS A 148 1.46 6.44 14.84
N LEU A 149 1.11 5.83 13.73
CA LEU A 149 1.18 4.39 13.55
C LEU A 149 2.47 4.01 12.82
N TRP A 150 3.20 3.08 13.41
CA TRP A 150 4.41 2.50 12.86
C TRP A 150 4.19 1.00 12.63
N ASN A 151 3.98 0.62 11.38
CA ASN A 151 3.77 -0.77 10.98
C ASN A 151 5.02 -1.33 10.31
N ASN A 152 5.36 -2.58 10.66
CA ASN A 152 6.48 -3.32 10.08
C ASN A 152 5.95 -4.53 9.35
N GLU A 153 6.33 -4.69 8.10
CA GLU A 153 5.94 -5.80 7.26
C GLU A 153 7.17 -6.49 6.69
N LEU A 154 7.17 -7.82 6.80
CA LEU A 154 8.14 -8.68 6.16
C LEU A 154 7.52 -9.22 4.88
N ILE A 155 8.26 -9.14 3.77
CA ILE A 155 7.89 -9.71 2.49
C ILE A 155 9.01 -10.64 2.04
N ALA A 156 8.71 -11.91 1.84
CA ALA A 156 9.62 -12.92 1.34
C ALA A 156 9.08 -13.50 0.04
N GLY A 157 9.93 -13.64 -0.98
CA GLY A 157 9.51 -14.09 -2.30
C GLY A 157 10.50 -15.05 -2.92
N ILE A 158 9.96 -16.03 -3.65
CA ILE A 158 10.68 -17.00 -4.46
C ILE A 158 10.16 -16.88 -5.88
N LYS A 159 11.06 -16.80 -6.85
CA LYS A 159 10.73 -16.82 -8.27
C LYS A 159 11.54 -17.88 -8.97
N TYR A 160 10.87 -18.74 -9.74
CA TYR A 160 11.48 -19.84 -10.46
C TYR A 160 11.15 -19.74 -11.95
N ARG A 161 12.16 -19.88 -12.81
CA ARG A 161 12.05 -19.82 -14.26
C ARG A 161 12.53 -21.15 -14.87
N PRO A 162 11.69 -22.19 -14.86
CA PRO A 162 12.07 -23.50 -15.39
C PRO A 162 12.32 -23.49 -16.89
N ALA A 163 11.74 -22.54 -17.62
CA ALA A 163 11.89 -22.39 -19.06
C ALA A 163 11.88 -20.91 -19.45
N PRO A 164 12.44 -20.53 -20.61
CA PRO A 164 12.44 -19.13 -21.06
C PRO A 164 11.03 -18.52 -21.14
N ALA A 165 10.04 -19.34 -21.49
CA ALA A 165 8.64 -18.93 -21.63
C ALA A 165 7.84 -18.96 -20.32
N LEU A 166 8.32 -19.60 -19.25
CA LEU A 166 7.52 -19.84 -18.04
C LEU A 166 8.23 -19.31 -16.79
N THR A 167 7.52 -18.51 -16.00
CA THR A 167 7.97 -18.00 -14.72
C THR A 167 6.91 -18.29 -13.66
N LEU A 168 7.32 -18.81 -12.52
CA LEU A 168 6.49 -19.08 -11.36
C LEU A 168 6.96 -18.23 -10.18
N GLY A 169 6.05 -17.82 -9.32
CA GLY A 169 6.37 -17.02 -8.14
C GLY A 169 5.51 -17.38 -6.95
N LEU A 170 6.14 -17.42 -5.77
CA LEU A 170 5.50 -17.51 -4.47
C LEU A 170 5.96 -16.30 -3.65
N LEU A 171 5.03 -15.57 -3.05
CA LEU A 171 5.32 -14.46 -2.15
C LEU A 171 4.53 -14.65 -0.85
N TYR A 172 5.20 -14.40 0.27
CA TYR A 172 4.63 -14.34 1.60
C TYR A 172 4.84 -12.94 2.15
N ALA A 173 3.78 -12.33 2.65
CA ALA A 173 3.83 -11.04 3.33
C ALA A 173 3.16 -11.16 4.70
N ARG A 174 3.76 -10.56 5.73
CA ARG A 174 3.19 -10.52 7.06
C ARG A 174 3.63 -9.28 7.81
N TYR A 175 2.69 -8.65 8.51
CA TYR A 175 3.03 -7.64 9.50
C TYR A 175 3.66 -8.27 10.74
N LEU A 176 4.89 -7.87 11.06
CA LEU A 176 5.57 -8.22 12.31
C LEU A 176 5.08 -7.34 13.47
N LYS A 177 4.80 -6.08 13.14
CA LYS A 177 4.21 -5.08 14.02
C LYS A 177 3.08 -4.39 13.26
N TYR A 178 1.88 -4.36 13.85
CA TYR A 178 0.70 -3.75 13.25
C TYR A 178 -0.06 -3.01 14.35
N ASP A 179 0.29 -1.75 14.55
CA ASP A 179 -0.26 -0.91 15.63
C ASP A 179 -1.49 -0.16 15.13
N ASN A 180 -2.35 -0.81 14.34
CA ASN A 180 -3.54 -0.12 13.84
C ASN A 180 -4.54 0.05 14.99
N THR A 181 -4.71 1.29 15.46
CA THR A 181 -5.64 1.66 16.54
C THR A 181 -7.10 1.67 16.09
N LEU A 182 -7.35 1.43 14.79
CA LEU A 182 -8.68 1.32 14.24
C LEU A 182 -9.37 0.05 14.74
N ASN A 183 -10.36 0.25 15.61
CA ASN A 183 -11.25 -0.81 16.05
C ASN A 183 -12.34 -1.04 15.00
N ILE A 184 -12.64 -2.31 14.72
CA ILE A 184 -13.78 -2.69 13.89
C ILE A 184 -14.96 -2.98 14.79
N ARG A 185 -16.11 -2.41 14.41
CA ARG A 185 -17.41 -2.64 15.04
C ARG A 185 -18.01 -3.94 14.51
N TYR A 186 -18.47 -4.82 15.40
CA TYR A 186 -19.25 -6.00 15.01
C TYR A 186 -20.43 -6.23 15.96
N LEU A 187 -21.42 -7.00 15.49
CA LEU A 187 -22.59 -7.36 16.28
C LEU A 187 -22.25 -8.56 17.16
N ASP A 188 -22.35 -8.40 18.48
CA ASP A 188 -22.07 -9.44 19.48
C ASP A 188 -23.36 -9.91 20.15
N GLY A 189 -24.29 -10.38 19.32
CA GLY A 189 -25.61 -10.83 19.75
C GLY A 189 -26.58 -9.70 20.10
N GLU A 190 -27.62 -10.06 20.84
CA GLU A 190 -28.76 -9.20 21.14
C GLU A 190 -29.23 -9.48 22.58
N ILE A 191 -29.42 -8.42 23.38
CA ILE A 191 -29.95 -8.52 24.73
C ILE A 191 -31.26 -7.75 24.77
N ASN A 192 -32.38 -8.43 25.07
CA ASN A 192 -33.72 -7.83 25.14
C ASN A 192 -34.17 -7.08 23.87
N GLY A 193 -33.82 -7.57 22.68
CA GLY A 193 -34.17 -6.89 21.43
C GLY A 193 -33.21 -5.75 21.04
N VAL A 194 -32.13 -5.56 21.80
CA VAL A 194 -31.14 -4.50 21.56
C VAL A 194 -29.83 -5.11 21.05
N PRO A 195 -29.41 -4.77 19.81
CA PRO A 195 -28.13 -5.17 19.23
C PRO A 195 -26.96 -4.80 20.14
N GLN A 196 -26.19 -5.79 20.59
CA GLN A 196 -24.95 -5.55 21.31
C GLN A 196 -23.82 -5.36 20.31
N VAL A 197 -22.96 -4.39 20.60
CA VAL A 197 -21.89 -3.99 19.70
C VAL A 197 -20.57 -4.15 20.42
N ALA A 198 -19.68 -4.92 19.82
CA ALA A 198 -18.33 -5.09 20.30
C ALA A 198 -17.33 -4.50 19.31
N PHE A 199 -16.12 -4.28 19.82
CA PHE A 199 -15.00 -3.72 19.09
C PHE A 199 -13.84 -4.71 19.12
N ALA A 200 -13.26 -4.98 17.95
CA ALA A 200 -12.06 -5.81 17.85
C ALA A 200 -10.97 -5.05 17.10
N ARG A 201 -9.72 -5.24 17.56
CA ARG A 201 -8.54 -4.72 16.87
C ARG A 201 -8.11 -5.67 15.77
N LEU A 202 -7.64 -5.10 14.67
CA LEU A 202 -6.96 -5.83 13.61
C LEU A 202 -5.61 -6.33 14.13
N ASP A 203 -5.37 -7.64 14.08
CA ASP A 203 -4.09 -8.25 14.42
C ASP A 203 -3.38 -8.76 13.16
N LYS A 204 -2.15 -8.26 12.98
CA LYS A 204 -1.08 -8.70 12.06
C LYS A 204 -1.58 -9.40 10.78
N PRO A 205 -2.08 -8.62 9.79
CA PRO A 205 -2.47 -9.18 8.50
C PRO A 205 -1.32 -9.96 7.84
N GLN A 206 -1.69 -11.01 7.10
CA GLN A 206 -0.75 -11.76 6.30
C GLN A 206 -1.36 -12.16 4.95
N ALA A 207 -0.50 -12.37 3.96
CA ALA A 207 -0.91 -12.81 2.63
C ALA A 207 0.09 -13.81 2.05
N ILE A 208 -0.45 -14.77 1.29
CA ILE A 208 0.32 -15.65 0.41
C ILE A 208 -0.14 -15.37 -1.02
N VAL A 209 0.80 -15.16 -1.93
CA VAL A 209 0.54 -14.93 -3.34
C VAL A 209 1.24 -16.00 -4.17
N LEU A 210 0.48 -16.70 -4.98
CA LEU A 210 0.97 -17.58 -6.03
C LEU A 210 0.83 -16.86 -7.37
N SER A 211 1.84 -16.95 -8.22
CA SER A 211 1.81 -16.32 -9.54
C SER A 211 2.47 -17.18 -10.61
N GLY A 212 1.99 -17.04 -11.83
CA GLY A 212 2.54 -17.65 -13.03
C GLY A 212 2.52 -16.65 -14.17
N GLU A 213 3.59 -16.63 -14.96
CA GLU A 213 3.69 -15.87 -16.20
C GLU A 213 4.13 -16.81 -17.32
N TYR A 214 3.39 -16.80 -18.42
CA TYR A 214 3.70 -17.53 -19.65
C TYR A 214 3.85 -16.56 -20.81
N ARG A 215 4.93 -16.71 -21.58
CA ARG A 215 5.22 -15.90 -22.77
C ARG A 215 5.13 -16.76 -24.01
N PHE A 216 4.38 -16.27 -24.99
CA PHE A 216 4.23 -16.92 -26.29
C PHE A 216 4.32 -15.87 -27.40
N SER A 217 5.41 -15.88 -28.16
CA SER A 217 5.70 -14.82 -29.14
C SER A 217 5.70 -13.44 -28.45
N ALA A 218 5.00 -12.45 -29.00
CA ALA A 218 4.81 -11.12 -28.42
C ALA A 218 3.76 -11.08 -27.27
N LEU A 219 3.10 -12.19 -26.95
CA LEU A 219 2.06 -12.23 -25.91
C LEU A 219 2.65 -12.64 -24.56
N ARG A 220 2.19 -11.96 -23.50
CA ARG A 220 2.49 -12.27 -22.10
C ARG A 220 1.19 -12.50 -21.34
N PHE A 221 1.03 -13.68 -20.77
CA PHE A 221 -0.09 -14.04 -19.90
C PHE A 221 0.41 -14.15 -18.47
N ARG A 222 -0.21 -13.42 -17.55
CA ARG A 222 0.15 -13.47 -16.13
C ARG A 222 -1.09 -13.73 -15.30
N GLY A 223 -1.03 -14.75 -14.46
CA GLY A 223 -2.03 -15.04 -13.44
C GLY A 223 -1.44 -14.92 -12.05
N SER A 224 -2.21 -14.41 -11.10
CA SER A 224 -1.87 -14.49 -9.69
C SER A 224 -3.09 -14.73 -8.82
N TYR A 225 -2.91 -15.55 -7.79
CA TYR A 225 -3.88 -15.78 -6.74
C TYR A 225 -3.29 -15.37 -5.41
N GLN A 226 -3.97 -14.46 -4.71
CA GLN A 226 -3.62 -14.01 -3.37
C GLN A 226 -4.65 -14.52 -2.38
N LEU A 227 -4.18 -15.14 -1.30
CA LEU A 227 -4.98 -15.43 -0.12
C LEU A 227 -4.48 -14.56 1.03
N SER A 228 -5.33 -13.66 1.49
CA SER A 228 -5.06 -12.78 2.64
C SER A 228 -5.83 -13.27 3.85
N GLN A 229 -5.24 -13.19 5.02
CA GLN A 229 -5.86 -13.52 6.29
C GLN A 229 -5.70 -12.34 7.24
N ILE A 230 -6.79 -11.99 7.90
CA ILE A 230 -6.86 -10.92 8.88
C ILE A 230 -7.52 -11.51 10.13
N LYS A 231 -6.89 -11.32 11.28
CA LYS A 231 -7.46 -11.73 12.57
C LYS A 231 -7.94 -10.50 13.31
N TYR A 232 -9.02 -10.66 14.05
CA TYR A 232 -9.56 -9.62 14.91
C TYR A 232 -9.61 -10.15 16.33
N GLY A 233 -9.16 -9.34 17.29
CA GLY A 233 -9.08 -9.79 18.67
C GLY A 233 -8.58 -8.74 19.64
N ASN A 234 -8.68 -9.07 20.92
CA ASN A 234 -8.02 -8.35 22.01
C ASN A 234 -6.83 -9.21 22.49
N SER A 235 -5.79 -8.56 23.03
CA SER A 235 -4.51 -9.18 23.41
C SER A 235 -4.63 -10.63 23.94
N GLY A 236 -4.32 -11.61 23.08
CA GLY A 236 -4.28 -13.04 23.41
C GLY A 236 -5.45 -13.90 22.90
N GLU A 237 -6.57 -13.29 22.47
CA GLU A 237 -7.75 -14.02 22.00
C GLU A 237 -8.16 -13.59 20.59
N THR A 238 -8.32 -14.57 19.68
CA THR A 238 -8.88 -14.33 18.34
C THR A 238 -10.40 -14.44 18.42
N LEU A 239 -11.11 -13.34 18.15
CA LEU A 239 -12.56 -13.24 18.19
C LEU A 239 -13.19 -13.51 16.81
N LEU A 240 -12.53 -13.03 15.74
CA LEU A 240 -12.98 -13.20 14.36
C LEU A 240 -11.76 -13.42 13.45
N GLU A 241 -11.94 -14.17 12.37
CA GLU A 241 -10.93 -14.38 11.33
C GLU A 241 -11.57 -14.24 9.95
N ASP A 242 -11.04 -13.34 9.13
CA ASP A 242 -11.43 -13.19 7.73
C ASP A 242 -10.37 -13.72 6.79
N ARG A 243 -10.82 -14.32 5.70
CA ARG A 243 -9.99 -14.78 4.59
C ARG A 243 -10.50 -14.21 3.28
N ILE A 244 -9.63 -13.52 2.56
CA ILE A 244 -9.96 -12.84 1.30
C ILE A 244 -9.09 -13.43 0.20
N GLY A 245 -9.74 -14.03 -0.81
CA GLY A 245 -9.10 -14.51 -2.02
C GLY A 245 -9.23 -13.49 -3.15
N LEU A 246 -8.12 -13.19 -3.83
CA LEU A 246 -8.11 -12.34 -5.02
C LEU A 246 -7.43 -13.08 -6.18
N LEU A 247 -8.14 -13.23 -7.29
CA LEU A 247 -7.59 -13.73 -8.56
C LEU A 247 -7.38 -12.56 -9.51
N THR A 248 -6.19 -12.46 -10.09
CA THR A 248 -5.84 -11.45 -11.10
C THR A 248 -5.31 -12.16 -12.34
N VAL A 249 -5.79 -11.73 -13.50
CA VAL A 249 -5.34 -12.20 -14.82
C VAL A 249 -5.00 -10.97 -15.66
N GLU A 250 -3.78 -10.93 -16.18
CA GLU A 250 -3.27 -9.89 -17.06
C GLU A 250 -2.83 -10.52 -18.39
N ILE A 251 -3.20 -9.87 -19.50
CA ILE A 251 -2.73 -10.20 -20.84
C ILE A 251 -2.03 -8.96 -21.38
N GLY A 252 -0.75 -9.10 -21.71
CA GLY A 252 0.09 -8.06 -22.29
C GLY A 252 0.56 -8.43 -23.69
N TYR A 253 0.88 -7.41 -24.48
CA TYR A 253 1.48 -7.52 -25.79
C TYR A 253 2.73 -6.63 -25.85
N ASP A 254 3.88 -7.23 -26.16
CA ASP A 254 5.16 -6.54 -26.27
C ASP A 254 5.37 -6.14 -27.75
N PHE A 255 5.32 -4.84 -28.05
CA PHE A 255 5.65 -4.32 -29.38
C PHE A 255 7.18 -4.34 -29.55
N HIS A 256 7.66 -5.06 -30.56
CA HIS A 256 9.06 -5.05 -31.01
C HIS A 256 9.24 -4.10 -32.18
#